data_AF-A0A0P7JNY6-F1
#
_entry.id   AF-A0A0P7JNY6-F1
#
_cell.length_a   1.000
_cell.length_b   1.000
_cell.length_c   1.000
_cell.angle_alpha   90.00
_cell.angle_beta   90.00
_cell.angle_gamma   90.00
#
_symmetry.space_group_name_H-M   'P 1'
#
loop_
_entity.id
_entity.type
_entity.pdbx_description
1 polymer ?
#
loop_
_entity_poly.entity_id
_entity_poly.type
_entity_poly.pdbx_seq_one_letter_code
_entity_poly.pdbx_strand_id
1 'polypeptide(L)'
;MVATFAANSTLTTQQIVSAIKVLAQQTSAGANTEAVGSQQAMKAAAETYVEQRTAEELLEAHNTYGPPGQAVGSCDFVRDIEVMNTALDAVEERASEIVMSGGLDTRPGSTIDLDTALSRRSYVASTDFDNVVSAVAFVDPGTSAAVKDTFMNNVIGMPVEKPTDLDGVEDSIQFMRARQAEALRSPAIASLASVRAYYEAPGHFGGGGVSGAVNRSLDETIDWLVDRYGGGDEYEQWMAELVTKSETGLLKELARLRAINLALTTERNQSSDRQQAVLATLLATEVGE
;
A
#
# COMPACT_ATOMS: atom_id res chain seq x y z
N MET A 1 88.69 49.77 56.30
CA MET A 1 87.21 49.94 56.31
C MET A 1 86.58 50.16 54.93
N VAL A 2 87.35 50.38 53.85
CA VAL A 2 86.79 50.54 52.48
C VAL A 2 86.61 49.20 51.75
N ALA A 3 87.45 48.21 52.02
CA ALA A 3 87.38 46.88 51.38
C ALA A 3 86.14 46.04 51.80
N THR A 4 85.66 46.20 53.04
CA THR A 4 84.48 45.47 53.56
C THR A 4 83.16 46.04 53.05
N PHE A 5 83.07 47.36 52.80
CA PHE A 5 81.88 47.98 52.19
C PHE A 5 81.76 47.63 50.70
N ALA A 6 82.88 47.64 49.97
CA ALA A 6 82.92 47.18 48.58
C ALA A 6 82.51 45.71 48.46
N ALA A 7 83.04 44.83 49.34
CA ALA A 7 82.66 43.42 49.37
C ALA A 7 81.19 43.18 49.72
N ASN A 8 80.64 43.90 50.72
CA ASN A 8 79.23 43.80 51.08
C ASN A 8 78.30 44.34 49.98
N SER A 9 78.64 45.47 49.34
CA SER A 9 77.84 46.01 48.22
C SER A 9 77.88 45.10 46.98
N THR A 10 79.00 44.42 46.75
CA THR A 10 79.14 43.46 45.66
C THR A 10 78.27 42.22 45.94
N LEU A 11 78.23 41.75 47.20
CA LEU A 11 77.41 40.61 47.61
C LEU A 11 75.91 40.91 47.51
N THR A 12 75.43 42.08 47.96
CA THR A 12 74.02 42.47 47.83
C THR A 12 73.63 42.69 46.37
N THR A 13 74.51 43.27 45.55
CA THR A 13 74.24 43.43 44.10
C THR A 13 74.15 42.07 43.40
N GLN A 14 75.00 41.11 43.77
CA GLN A 14 74.92 39.74 43.24
C GLN A 14 73.63 39.02 43.67
N GLN A 15 73.16 39.22 44.90
CA GLN A 15 71.90 38.65 45.40
C GLN A 15 70.67 39.26 44.71
N ILE A 16 70.67 40.56 44.41
CA ILE A 16 69.57 41.20 43.69
C ILE A 16 69.53 40.73 42.23
N VAL A 17 70.70 40.61 41.57
CA VAL A 17 70.78 40.11 40.19
C VAL A 17 70.36 38.65 40.09
N SER A 18 70.67 37.80 41.07
CA SER A 18 70.19 36.41 41.09
C SER A 18 68.67 36.34 41.33
N ALA A 19 68.12 37.18 42.21
CA ALA A 19 66.67 37.25 42.43
C ALA A 19 65.90 37.71 41.18
N ILE A 20 66.41 38.71 40.45
CA ILE A 20 65.82 39.16 39.18
C ILE A 20 65.88 38.05 38.12
N LYS A 21 66.98 37.29 38.05
CA LYS A 21 67.09 36.15 37.13
C LYS A 21 66.08 35.06 37.46
N VAL A 22 65.92 34.71 38.74
CA VAL A 22 64.93 33.70 39.17
C VAL A 22 63.52 34.19 38.87
N LEU A 23 63.20 35.45 39.18
CA LEU A 23 61.88 36.01 38.89
C LEU A 23 61.61 35.99 37.38
N ALA A 24 62.53 36.47 36.55
CA ALA A 24 62.40 36.45 35.09
C ALA A 24 62.23 35.03 34.52
N GLN A 25 62.91 34.05 35.13
CA GLN A 25 62.81 32.64 34.75
C GLN A 25 61.47 32.03 35.21
N GLN A 26 60.92 32.45 36.35
CA GLN A 26 59.58 32.10 36.80
C GLN A 26 58.49 32.74 35.93
N THR A 27 58.64 34.00 35.54
CA THR A 27 57.68 34.67 34.65
C THR A 27 57.68 34.04 33.26
N SER A 28 58.85 33.70 32.71
CA SER A 28 58.90 33.03 31.39
C SER A 28 58.41 31.58 31.44
N ALA A 29 58.65 30.86 32.53
CA ALA A 29 58.09 29.53 32.76
C ALA A 29 56.56 29.58 32.92
N GLY A 30 56.04 30.59 33.62
CA GLY A 30 54.59 30.87 33.74
C GLY A 30 53.94 31.18 32.39
N ALA A 31 54.56 32.06 31.58
CA ALA A 31 54.06 32.40 30.26
C ALA A 31 54.05 31.20 29.29
N ASN A 32 55.06 30.34 29.34
CA ASN A 32 55.10 29.12 28.53
C ASN A 32 54.05 28.09 28.97
N THR A 33 53.80 27.95 30.28
CA THR A 33 52.77 27.03 30.77
C THR A 33 51.36 27.51 30.43
N GLU A 34 51.12 28.82 30.45
CA GLU A 34 49.85 29.42 30.00
C GLU A 34 49.65 29.28 28.48
N ALA A 35 50.70 29.51 27.69
CA ALA A 35 50.65 29.33 26.23
C ALA A 35 50.41 27.86 25.84
N VAL A 36 51.07 26.91 26.52
CA VAL A 36 50.86 25.47 26.29
C VAL A 36 49.46 25.03 26.77
N GLY A 37 49.00 25.54 27.93
CA GLY A 37 47.68 25.25 28.46
C GLY A 37 46.55 25.76 27.56
N SER A 38 46.67 26.98 27.04
CA SER A 38 45.71 27.53 26.07
C SER A 38 45.72 26.76 24.74
N GLN A 39 46.89 26.36 24.23
CA GLN A 39 46.98 25.54 23.03
C GLN A 39 46.37 24.14 23.23
N GLN A 40 46.58 23.51 24.38
CA GLN A 40 45.94 22.23 24.72
C GLN A 40 44.43 22.36 24.88
N ALA A 41 43.94 23.42 25.51
CA ALA A 41 42.51 23.69 25.64
C ALA A 41 41.84 23.91 24.28
N MET A 42 42.50 24.64 23.36
CA MET A 42 41.99 24.83 21.98
C MET A 42 41.97 23.51 21.20
N LYS A 43 42.98 22.64 21.37
CA LYS A 43 42.99 21.31 20.75
C LYS A 43 41.84 20.43 21.27
N ALA A 44 41.63 20.40 22.59
CA ALA A 44 40.52 19.67 23.19
C ALA A 44 39.15 20.22 22.74
N ALA A 45 39.02 21.55 22.61
CA ALA A 45 37.81 22.18 22.08
C ALA A 45 37.57 21.83 20.59
N ALA A 46 38.62 21.77 19.79
CA ALA A 46 38.51 21.37 18.38
C ALA A 46 38.17 19.87 18.24
N GLU A 47 38.78 19.00 19.05
CA GLU A 47 38.47 17.57 19.08
C GLU A 47 37.02 17.32 19.50
N THR A 48 36.55 17.97 20.58
CA THR A 48 35.15 17.87 21.02
C THR A 48 34.16 18.42 19.99
N TYR A 49 34.50 19.49 19.27
CA TYR A 49 33.68 20.01 18.18
C TYR A 49 33.57 19.03 17.00
N VAL A 50 34.67 18.38 16.62
CA VAL A 50 34.67 17.35 15.58
C VAL A 50 33.85 16.14 16.05
N GLU A 51 34.03 15.69 17.29
CA GLU A 51 33.25 14.59 17.86
C GLU A 51 31.75 14.90 17.88
N GLN A 52 31.36 16.12 18.28
CA GLN A 52 29.96 16.56 18.24
C GLN A 52 29.39 16.52 16.83
N ARG A 53 30.10 17.05 15.83
CA ARG A 53 29.66 16.97 14.44
C ARG A 53 29.53 15.55 13.94
N THR A 54 30.49 14.68 14.24
CA THR A 54 30.39 13.28 13.84
C THR A 54 29.22 12.57 14.53
N ALA A 55 28.93 12.92 15.78
CA ALA A 55 27.78 12.38 16.50
C ALA A 55 26.45 12.87 15.91
N GLU A 56 26.37 14.13 15.50
CA GLU A 56 25.21 14.69 14.78
C GLU A 56 25.00 14.00 13.42
N GLU A 57 26.07 13.84 12.62
CA GLU A 57 26.00 13.15 11.33
C GLU A 57 25.60 11.67 11.48
N LEU A 58 26.11 10.99 12.51
CA LEU A 58 25.71 9.61 12.82
C LEU A 58 24.25 9.52 13.28
N LEU A 59 23.78 10.49 14.08
CA LEU A 59 22.39 10.56 14.51
C LEU A 59 21.47 10.83 13.31
N GLU A 60 21.83 11.75 12.42
CA GLU A 60 21.09 12.03 11.19
C GLU A 60 21.05 10.80 10.27
N ALA A 61 22.19 10.12 10.08
CA ALA A 61 22.26 8.90 9.31
C ALA A 61 21.38 7.80 9.94
N HIS A 62 21.39 7.65 11.26
CA HIS A 62 20.52 6.71 11.97
C HIS A 62 19.03 7.07 11.81
N ASN A 63 18.68 8.35 11.94
CA ASN A 63 17.31 8.82 11.76
C ASN A 63 16.83 8.72 10.32
N THR A 64 17.72 8.75 9.33
CA THR A 64 17.36 8.70 7.90
C THR A 64 17.31 7.28 7.36
N TYR A 65 18.32 6.46 7.67
CA TYR A 65 18.48 5.12 7.11
C TYR A 65 18.16 4.00 8.10
N GLY A 66 18.23 4.27 9.40
CA GLY A 66 17.91 3.33 10.46
C GLY A 66 16.40 3.15 10.68
N PRO A 67 16.01 2.38 11.72
CA PRO A 67 14.61 2.06 12.01
C PRO A 67 13.65 3.26 12.14
N PRO A 68 14.07 4.42 12.71
CA PRO A 68 13.22 5.62 12.76
C PRO A 68 12.96 6.22 11.37
N GLY A 69 13.92 6.10 10.44
CA GLY A 69 13.84 6.63 9.08
C GLY A 69 13.06 5.77 8.11
N GLN A 70 12.66 4.57 8.53
CA GLN A 70 11.77 3.71 7.77
C GLN A 70 10.33 3.91 8.24
N ALA A 71 9.41 3.78 7.29
CA ALA A 71 7.99 3.76 7.58
C ALA A 71 7.61 2.53 8.45
N VAL A 72 6.45 2.59 9.07
CA VAL A 72 5.99 1.60 10.07
C VAL A 72 5.91 0.20 9.44
N GLY A 73 6.40 -0.83 10.15
CA GLY A 73 6.38 -2.23 9.68
C GLY A 73 6.94 -2.46 8.26
N SER A 74 8.06 -1.82 7.89
CA SER A 74 8.46 -1.71 6.48
C SER A 74 8.63 -3.02 5.71
N CYS A 75 9.01 -4.12 6.36
CA CYS A 75 9.19 -5.41 5.69
C CYS A 75 7.84 -6.12 5.48
N ASP A 76 7.01 -6.21 6.52
CA ASP A 76 5.71 -6.88 6.45
C ASP A 76 4.75 -6.12 5.53
N PHE A 77 4.79 -4.79 5.61
CA PHE A 77 3.94 -3.93 4.80
C PHE A 77 4.25 -4.00 3.29
N VAL A 78 5.51 -4.26 2.91
CA VAL A 78 5.85 -4.43 1.48
C VAL A 78 5.15 -5.66 0.91
N ARG A 79 5.12 -6.76 1.68
CA ARG A 79 4.37 -7.97 1.31
C ARG A 79 2.86 -7.67 1.25
N ASP A 80 2.32 -6.94 2.22
CA ASP A 80 0.88 -6.67 2.26
C ASP A 80 0.43 -5.72 1.13
N ILE A 81 1.27 -4.77 0.73
CA ILE A 81 1.03 -3.92 -0.46
C ILE A 81 1.13 -4.71 -1.76
N GLU A 82 2.05 -5.68 -1.86
CA GLU A 82 2.10 -6.59 -3.00
C GLU A 82 0.80 -7.38 -3.13
N VAL A 83 0.30 -7.93 -2.01
CA VAL A 83 -1.01 -8.59 -1.95
C VAL A 83 -2.13 -7.63 -2.36
N MET A 84 -2.12 -6.39 -1.89
CA MET A 84 -3.12 -5.39 -2.28
C MET A 84 -3.09 -5.10 -3.78
N ASN A 85 -1.92 -4.89 -4.37
CA ASN A 85 -1.80 -4.65 -5.80
C ASN A 85 -2.27 -5.85 -6.62
N THR A 86 -1.91 -7.07 -6.19
CA THR A 86 -2.42 -8.29 -6.81
C THR A 86 -3.95 -8.40 -6.69
N ALA A 87 -4.52 -8.08 -5.52
CA ALA A 87 -5.97 -8.11 -5.33
C ALA A 87 -6.69 -7.08 -6.22
N LEU A 88 -6.15 -5.87 -6.36
CA LEU A 88 -6.67 -4.82 -7.24
C LEU A 88 -6.61 -5.25 -8.71
N ASP A 89 -5.45 -5.70 -9.18
CA ASP A 89 -5.26 -6.13 -10.58
C ASP A 89 -6.11 -7.37 -10.92
N ALA A 90 -6.33 -8.26 -9.94
CA ALA A 90 -7.06 -9.49 -10.14
C ALA A 90 -8.58 -9.29 -10.30
N VAL A 91 -9.17 -8.17 -9.87
CA VAL A 91 -10.64 -7.97 -9.96
C VAL A 91 -11.10 -7.99 -11.41
N GLU A 92 -10.44 -7.26 -12.30
CA GLU A 92 -10.82 -7.20 -13.72
C GLU A 92 -10.62 -8.56 -14.39
N GLU A 93 -9.50 -9.21 -14.10
CA GLU A 93 -9.18 -10.52 -14.66
C GLU A 93 -10.19 -11.58 -14.21
N ARG A 94 -10.47 -11.64 -12.90
CA ARG A 94 -11.42 -12.57 -12.31
C ARG A 94 -12.83 -12.31 -12.81
N ALA A 95 -13.23 -11.04 -12.97
CA ALA A 95 -14.51 -10.70 -13.58
C ALA A 95 -14.62 -11.22 -15.01
N SER A 96 -13.56 -11.08 -15.82
CA SER A 96 -13.50 -11.63 -17.17
C SER A 96 -13.62 -13.16 -17.17
N GLU A 97 -12.90 -13.84 -16.28
CA GLU A 97 -12.98 -15.29 -16.10
C GLU A 97 -14.41 -15.74 -15.74
N ILE A 98 -15.07 -15.06 -14.81
CA ILE A 98 -16.46 -15.33 -14.41
C ILE A 98 -17.39 -15.24 -15.63
N VAL A 99 -17.26 -14.19 -16.44
CA VAL A 99 -18.09 -14.01 -17.65
C VAL A 99 -17.83 -15.11 -18.68
N MET A 100 -16.60 -15.59 -18.80
CA MET A 100 -16.20 -16.61 -19.79
C MET A 100 -16.38 -18.06 -19.31
N SER A 101 -16.53 -18.30 -18.00
CA SER A 101 -16.56 -19.62 -17.34
C SER A 101 -17.65 -20.60 -17.83
N GLY A 102 -18.63 -20.13 -18.59
CA GLY A 102 -19.78 -20.94 -19.05
C GLY A 102 -20.92 -21.04 -18.02
N GLY A 103 -20.73 -20.53 -16.81
CA GLY A 103 -21.75 -20.46 -15.76
C GLY A 103 -22.90 -19.48 -16.04
N LEU A 104 -22.76 -18.58 -17.02
CA LEU A 104 -23.78 -17.58 -17.36
C LEU A 104 -24.55 -17.95 -18.63
N ASP A 105 -25.89 -17.97 -18.56
CA ASP A 105 -26.79 -18.31 -19.67
C ASP A 105 -26.70 -17.26 -20.79
N THR A 106 -26.62 -16.00 -20.40
CA THR A 106 -26.76 -14.81 -21.25
C THR A 106 -25.42 -14.18 -21.63
N ARG A 107 -24.30 -14.90 -21.45
CA ARG A 107 -22.98 -14.35 -21.77
C ARG A 107 -22.88 -14.03 -23.26
N PRO A 108 -22.10 -13.01 -23.66
CA PRO A 108 -21.86 -12.71 -25.06
C PRO A 108 -21.43 -13.95 -25.85
N GLY A 109 -22.12 -14.23 -26.95
CA GLY A 109 -21.82 -15.40 -27.79
C GLY A 109 -22.33 -16.74 -27.25
N SER A 110 -23.09 -16.77 -26.15
CA SER A 110 -23.81 -17.96 -25.69
C SER A 110 -24.80 -18.45 -26.76
N THR A 111 -24.97 -19.77 -26.87
CA THR A 111 -25.98 -20.44 -27.71
C THR A 111 -26.86 -21.37 -26.88
N ILE A 112 -26.96 -21.11 -25.56
CA ILE A 112 -27.78 -21.90 -24.65
C ILE A 112 -29.25 -21.70 -25.00
N ASP A 113 -29.99 -22.81 -25.14
CA ASP A 113 -31.43 -22.80 -25.35
C ASP A 113 -32.19 -22.52 -24.03
N LEU A 114 -33.45 -22.10 -24.17
CA LEU A 114 -34.25 -21.68 -23.03
C LEU A 114 -34.54 -22.84 -22.05
N ASP A 115 -34.72 -24.06 -22.54
CA ASP A 115 -35.05 -25.24 -21.72
C ASP A 115 -33.86 -25.67 -20.86
N THR A 116 -32.65 -25.67 -21.45
CA THR A 116 -31.40 -25.89 -20.73
C THR A 116 -31.18 -24.81 -19.65
N ALA A 117 -31.43 -23.54 -19.96
CA ALA A 117 -31.30 -22.44 -18.99
C ALA A 117 -32.28 -22.59 -17.82
N LEU A 118 -33.56 -22.91 -18.09
CA LEU A 118 -34.56 -23.15 -17.05
C LEU A 118 -34.21 -24.37 -16.19
N SER A 119 -33.79 -25.46 -16.83
CA SER A 119 -33.39 -26.69 -16.16
C SER A 119 -32.24 -26.44 -15.20
N ARG A 120 -31.20 -25.69 -15.63
CA ARG A 120 -30.05 -25.35 -14.79
C ARG A 120 -30.44 -24.52 -13.56
N ARG A 121 -31.29 -23.52 -13.72
CA ARG A 121 -31.77 -22.67 -12.60
C ARG A 121 -32.63 -23.47 -11.62
N SER A 122 -33.51 -24.33 -12.13
CA SER A 122 -34.36 -25.18 -11.29
C SER A 122 -33.56 -26.23 -10.52
N TYR A 123 -32.50 -26.77 -11.13
CA TYR A 123 -31.62 -27.75 -10.51
C TYR A 123 -30.93 -27.16 -9.28
N VAL A 124 -30.29 -25.98 -9.40
CA VAL A 124 -29.61 -25.33 -8.27
C VAL A 124 -30.58 -25.00 -7.14
N ALA A 125 -31.78 -24.52 -7.47
CA ALA A 125 -32.83 -24.28 -6.48
C ALA A 125 -33.29 -25.55 -5.74
N SER A 126 -33.08 -26.73 -6.33
CA SER A 126 -33.49 -28.03 -5.76
C SER A 126 -32.38 -28.80 -5.03
N THR A 127 -31.11 -28.43 -5.21
CA THR A 127 -29.96 -29.21 -4.71
C THR A 127 -29.10 -28.49 -3.69
N ASP A 128 -29.15 -27.15 -3.63
CA ASP A 128 -28.34 -26.32 -2.71
C ASP A 128 -29.25 -25.61 -1.70
N PHE A 129 -29.87 -26.40 -0.80
CA PHE A 129 -30.82 -25.89 0.21
C PHE A 129 -30.16 -25.05 1.30
N ASP A 130 -28.86 -25.27 1.53
CA ASP A 130 -28.09 -24.56 2.56
C ASP A 130 -27.71 -23.14 2.11
N ASN A 131 -27.54 -22.93 0.80
CA ASN A 131 -27.23 -21.61 0.22
C ASN A 131 -28.38 -21.12 -0.67
N VAL A 132 -29.34 -20.44 -0.05
CA VAL A 132 -30.43 -19.78 -0.79
C VAL A 132 -29.84 -18.76 -1.77
N VAL A 133 -30.17 -18.91 -3.06
CA VAL A 133 -29.82 -17.96 -4.12
C VAL A 133 -30.29 -16.57 -3.71
N SER A 134 -29.36 -15.73 -3.27
CA SER A 134 -29.63 -14.44 -2.63
C SER A 134 -28.45 -13.50 -2.82
N ALA A 135 -28.69 -12.20 -2.61
CA ALA A 135 -27.62 -11.20 -2.67
C ALA A 135 -26.55 -11.41 -1.59
N VAL A 136 -26.92 -11.99 -0.44
CA VAL A 136 -25.98 -12.31 0.65
C VAL A 136 -25.07 -13.48 0.23
N ALA A 137 -25.66 -14.57 -0.26
CA ALA A 137 -24.88 -15.71 -0.78
C ALA A 137 -24.01 -15.31 -2.00
N PHE A 138 -24.44 -14.31 -2.77
CA PHE A 138 -23.67 -13.83 -3.91
C PHE A 138 -22.32 -13.22 -3.53
N VAL A 139 -22.27 -12.44 -2.44
CA VAL A 139 -21.05 -11.79 -1.95
C VAL A 139 -20.27 -12.64 -0.94
N ASP A 140 -20.86 -13.71 -0.43
CA ASP A 140 -20.20 -14.59 0.52
C ASP A 140 -19.08 -15.42 -0.15
N PRO A 141 -17.82 -15.35 0.31
CA PRO A 141 -16.73 -16.17 -0.23
C PRO A 141 -16.96 -17.68 -0.07
N GLY A 142 -17.74 -18.12 0.94
CA GLY A 142 -18.03 -19.52 1.20
C GLY A 142 -19.08 -20.15 0.27
N THR A 143 -19.81 -19.33 -0.50
CA THR A 143 -20.88 -19.81 -1.38
C THR A 143 -20.35 -20.43 -2.67
N SER A 144 -20.97 -21.53 -3.11
CA SER A 144 -20.61 -22.26 -4.32
C SER A 144 -20.73 -21.40 -5.59
N ALA A 145 -19.84 -21.60 -6.56
CA ALA A 145 -19.87 -20.88 -7.84
C ALA A 145 -21.23 -21.06 -8.57
N ALA A 146 -21.84 -22.25 -8.46
CA ALA A 146 -23.13 -22.54 -9.07
C ALA A 146 -24.28 -21.68 -8.51
N VAL A 147 -24.28 -21.40 -7.20
CA VAL A 147 -25.26 -20.50 -6.57
C VAL A 147 -25.04 -19.06 -7.01
N LYS A 148 -23.79 -18.60 -7.07
CA LYS A 148 -23.44 -17.25 -7.54
C LYS A 148 -23.80 -17.05 -9.03
N ASP A 149 -23.52 -18.04 -9.87
CA ASP A 149 -23.91 -18.05 -11.28
C ASP A 149 -25.44 -18.01 -11.42
N THR A 150 -26.16 -18.80 -10.63
CA THR A 150 -27.63 -18.82 -10.64
C THR A 150 -28.20 -17.47 -10.20
N PHE A 151 -27.61 -16.83 -9.19
CA PHE A 151 -27.98 -15.47 -8.81
C PHE A 151 -27.82 -14.49 -9.98
N MET A 152 -26.64 -14.46 -10.62
CA MET A 152 -26.40 -13.60 -11.78
C MET A 152 -27.41 -13.87 -12.90
N ASN A 153 -27.64 -15.15 -13.25
CA ASN A 153 -28.61 -15.55 -14.26
C ASN A 153 -30.03 -15.08 -13.94
N ASN A 154 -30.45 -15.14 -12.67
CA ASN A 154 -31.75 -14.65 -12.24
C ASN A 154 -31.89 -13.13 -12.34
N VAL A 155 -30.82 -12.39 -12.05
CA VAL A 155 -30.81 -10.92 -12.16
C VAL A 155 -30.77 -10.45 -13.62
N ILE A 156 -29.96 -11.10 -14.46
CA ILE A 156 -29.78 -10.72 -15.87
C ILE A 156 -30.98 -11.15 -16.74
N GLY A 157 -31.66 -12.23 -16.34
CA GLY A 157 -32.83 -12.77 -17.03
C GLY A 157 -32.48 -13.93 -17.97
N MET A 158 -33.47 -14.37 -18.74
CA MET A 158 -33.35 -15.54 -19.64
C MET A 158 -32.56 -15.21 -20.91
N PRO A 159 -31.82 -16.18 -21.48
CA PRO A 159 -31.16 -16.00 -22.78
C PRO A 159 -32.20 -15.81 -23.89
N VAL A 160 -31.79 -15.05 -24.93
CA VAL A 160 -32.54 -14.96 -26.17
C VAL A 160 -32.00 -16.03 -27.12
N GLU A 161 -32.89 -16.86 -27.63
CA GLU A 161 -32.52 -17.94 -28.56
C GLU A 161 -31.90 -17.36 -29.84
N LYS A 162 -30.74 -17.89 -30.19
CA LYS A 162 -30.00 -17.50 -31.40
C LYS A 162 -30.09 -18.61 -32.44
N PRO A 163 -30.49 -18.30 -33.68
CA PRO A 163 -30.37 -19.23 -34.79
C PRO A 163 -28.92 -19.68 -34.96
N THR A 164 -28.72 -20.99 -35.14
CA THR A 164 -27.41 -21.57 -35.45
C THR A 164 -27.08 -21.52 -36.93
N ASP A 165 -28.11 -21.35 -37.76
CA ASP A 165 -28.03 -21.20 -39.21
C ASP A 165 -28.57 -19.80 -39.58
N LEU A 166 -27.88 -19.11 -40.48
CA LEU A 166 -28.19 -17.73 -40.90
C LEU A 166 -28.55 -17.64 -42.38
N ASP A 167 -28.97 -18.76 -42.99
CA ASP A 167 -29.33 -18.84 -44.40
C ASP A 167 -30.57 -17.98 -44.78
N GLY A 168 -31.39 -17.59 -43.79
CA GLY A 168 -32.58 -16.76 -43.95
C GLY A 168 -32.43 -15.31 -43.45
N VAL A 169 -33.17 -14.38 -44.07
CA VAL A 169 -33.30 -12.99 -43.59
C VAL A 169 -33.93 -12.93 -42.20
N GLU A 170 -34.91 -13.78 -41.91
CA GLU A 170 -35.56 -13.83 -40.59
C GLU A 170 -34.58 -14.28 -39.50
N ASP A 171 -33.79 -15.33 -39.77
CA ASP A 171 -32.77 -15.82 -38.83
C ASP A 171 -31.66 -14.79 -38.60
N SER A 172 -31.27 -14.08 -39.67
CA SER A 172 -30.33 -12.96 -39.57
C SER A 172 -30.88 -11.82 -38.70
N ILE A 173 -32.18 -11.47 -38.83
CA ILE A 173 -32.83 -10.45 -38.00
C ILE A 173 -32.92 -10.92 -36.54
N GLN A 174 -33.30 -12.18 -36.29
CA GLN A 174 -33.37 -12.75 -34.95
C GLN A 174 -31.99 -12.76 -34.29
N PHE A 175 -30.95 -13.16 -35.02
CA PHE A 175 -29.57 -13.12 -34.54
C PHE A 175 -29.14 -11.69 -34.18
N MET A 176 -29.45 -10.70 -35.01
CA MET A 176 -29.15 -9.29 -34.73
C MET A 176 -29.88 -8.78 -33.48
N ARG A 177 -31.16 -9.14 -33.30
CA ARG A 177 -31.93 -8.80 -32.09
C ARG A 177 -31.34 -9.45 -30.84
N ALA A 178 -30.94 -10.72 -30.92
CA ALA A 178 -30.30 -11.42 -29.81
C ALA A 178 -28.96 -10.76 -29.43
N ARG A 179 -28.14 -10.36 -30.41
CA ARG A 179 -26.90 -9.61 -30.14
C ARG A 179 -27.15 -8.23 -29.56
N GLN A 180 -28.20 -7.54 -29.99
CA GLN A 180 -28.60 -6.27 -29.39
C GLN A 180 -29.01 -6.45 -27.93
N ALA A 181 -29.81 -7.48 -27.61
CA ALA A 181 -30.18 -7.81 -26.24
C ALA A 181 -28.97 -8.16 -25.36
N GLU A 182 -27.98 -8.89 -25.89
CA GLU A 182 -26.72 -9.16 -25.19
C GLU A 182 -25.90 -7.89 -24.96
N ALA A 183 -25.81 -7.01 -25.96
CA ALA A 183 -25.08 -5.75 -25.84
C ALA A 183 -25.69 -4.85 -24.75
N LEU A 184 -27.02 -4.80 -24.66
CA LEU A 184 -27.75 -4.04 -23.63
C LEU A 184 -27.54 -4.62 -22.23
N ARG A 185 -27.40 -5.95 -22.10
CA ARG A 185 -27.16 -6.62 -20.81
C ARG A 185 -25.68 -6.60 -20.39
N SER A 186 -24.76 -6.45 -21.35
CA SER A 186 -23.32 -6.59 -21.13
C SER A 186 -22.78 -5.74 -19.96
N PRO A 187 -23.15 -4.45 -19.79
CA PRO A 187 -22.67 -3.66 -18.64
C PRO A 187 -23.16 -4.18 -17.30
N ALA A 188 -24.38 -4.72 -17.23
CA ALA A 188 -24.91 -5.35 -16.01
C ALA A 188 -24.19 -6.66 -15.70
N ILE A 189 -23.92 -7.49 -16.72
CA ILE A 189 -23.14 -8.73 -16.59
C ILE A 189 -21.74 -8.42 -16.06
N ALA A 190 -21.04 -7.48 -16.70
CA ALA A 190 -19.70 -7.06 -16.32
C ALA A 190 -19.68 -6.49 -14.90
N SER A 191 -20.66 -5.63 -14.54
CA SER A 191 -20.76 -5.06 -13.20
C SER A 191 -20.97 -6.13 -12.12
N LEU A 192 -21.86 -7.10 -12.36
CA LEU A 192 -22.09 -8.21 -11.44
C LEU A 192 -20.86 -9.11 -11.32
N ALA A 193 -20.19 -9.41 -12.42
CA ALA A 193 -18.95 -10.19 -12.42
C ALA A 193 -17.84 -9.47 -11.65
N SER A 194 -17.70 -8.15 -11.81
CA SER A 194 -16.78 -7.34 -11.00
C SER A 194 -17.15 -7.42 -9.53
N VAL A 195 -18.41 -7.19 -9.15
CA VAL A 195 -18.87 -7.29 -7.75
C VAL A 195 -18.50 -8.65 -7.15
N ARG A 196 -18.78 -9.75 -7.85
CA ARG A 196 -18.38 -11.08 -7.39
C ARG A 196 -16.86 -11.21 -7.23
N ALA A 197 -16.09 -10.67 -8.17
CA ALA A 197 -14.63 -10.70 -8.12
C ALA A 197 -14.04 -9.92 -6.93
N TYR A 198 -14.71 -8.86 -6.42
CA TYR A 198 -14.26 -8.15 -5.20
C TYR A 198 -14.18 -9.08 -3.97
N TYR A 199 -15.04 -10.10 -3.91
CA TYR A 199 -15.17 -11.02 -2.77
C TYR A 199 -14.55 -12.41 -3.02
N GLU A 200 -13.97 -12.63 -4.19
CA GLU A 200 -13.31 -13.89 -4.51
C GLU A 200 -11.79 -13.70 -4.50
N ALA A 201 -11.07 -14.72 -4.06
CA ALA A 201 -9.62 -14.71 -4.14
C ALA A 201 -9.17 -14.63 -5.62
N PRO A 202 -8.00 -14.01 -5.90
CA PRO A 202 -7.41 -13.98 -7.23
C PRO A 202 -7.34 -15.39 -7.86
N GLY A 203 -7.67 -15.49 -9.15
CA GLY A 203 -7.70 -16.74 -9.92
C GLY A 203 -6.31 -17.32 -10.21
N HIS A 204 -6.12 -17.90 -11.42
CA HIS A 204 -4.94 -18.69 -11.80
C HIS A 204 -3.57 -17.95 -11.67
N PHE A 205 -3.56 -16.61 -11.57
CA PHE A 205 -2.35 -15.80 -11.36
C PHE A 205 -2.02 -15.51 -9.89
N GLY A 206 -2.93 -15.79 -8.94
CA GLY A 206 -2.61 -15.75 -7.50
C GLY A 206 -1.75 -16.93 -7.03
N GLY A 207 -1.54 -17.95 -7.88
CA GLY A 207 -0.81 -19.16 -7.52
C GLY A 207 0.70 -19.14 -7.85
N GLY A 208 1.21 -18.09 -8.48
CA GLY A 208 2.55 -18.08 -9.06
C GLY A 208 3.39 -16.88 -8.65
N GLY A 209 3.92 -16.87 -7.43
CA GLY A 209 4.94 -15.87 -7.09
C GLY A 209 5.54 -15.99 -5.71
N VAL A 210 4.73 -16.29 -4.70
CA VAL A 210 5.22 -16.35 -3.31
C VAL A 210 4.60 -17.55 -2.62
N SER A 211 5.42 -18.59 -2.39
CA SER A 211 5.08 -19.66 -1.47
C SER A 211 4.76 -19.06 -0.09
N GLY A 212 3.48 -19.00 0.28
CA GLY A 212 3.00 -18.41 1.53
C GLY A 212 2.42 -16.99 1.44
N ALA A 213 2.22 -16.39 0.25
CA ALA A 213 1.38 -15.21 0.15
C ALA A 213 -0.08 -15.57 0.45
N VAL A 214 -0.68 -14.81 1.36
CA VAL A 214 -2.12 -14.87 1.62
C VAL A 214 -2.80 -14.28 0.37
N ASN A 215 -3.42 -15.13 -0.46
CA ASN A 215 -4.30 -14.67 -1.53
C ASN A 215 -5.56 -14.10 -0.89
N ARG A 216 -5.55 -12.79 -0.62
CA ARG A 216 -6.70 -12.04 -0.14
C ARG A 216 -7.52 -11.55 -1.33
N SER A 217 -8.84 -11.62 -1.19
CA SER A 217 -9.76 -10.86 -2.01
C SER A 217 -9.57 -9.35 -1.79
N LEU A 218 -10.13 -8.51 -2.66
CA LEU A 218 -10.05 -7.07 -2.49
C LEU A 218 -10.85 -6.62 -1.24
N ASP A 219 -11.95 -7.29 -0.93
CA ASP A 219 -12.74 -7.06 0.30
C ASP A 219 -11.88 -7.29 1.56
N GLU A 220 -11.24 -8.46 1.68
CA GLU A 220 -10.33 -8.77 2.79
C GLU A 220 -9.12 -7.82 2.86
N THR A 221 -8.68 -7.30 1.71
CA THR A 221 -7.61 -6.30 1.63
C THR A 221 -8.06 -4.95 2.17
N ILE A 222 -9.29 -4.53 1.85
CA ILE A 222 -9.90 -3.31 2.37
C ILE A 222 -10.12 -3.42 3.89
N ASP A 223 -10.61 -4.56 4.37
CA ASP A 223 -10.77 -4.82 5.81
C ASP A 223 -9.44 -4.70 6.55
N TRP A 224 -8.37 -5.31 6.03
CA TRP A 224 -7.03 -5.14 6.59
C TRP A 224 -6.57 -3.67 6.61
N LEU A 225 -6.84 -2.90 5.55
CA LEU A 225 -6.52 -1.46 5.54
C LEU A 225 -7.32 -0.69 6.59
N VAL A 226 -8.59 -1.05 6.81
CA VAL A 226 -9.43 -0.45 7.85
C VAL A 226 -8.92 -0.82 9.25
N ASP A 227 -8.53 -2.07 9.47
CA ASP A 227 -7.97 -2.50 10.76
C ASP A 227 -6.69 -1.75 11.09
N ARG A 228 -5.83 -1.54 10.08
CA ARG A 228 -4.53 -0.89 10.25
C ARG A 228 -4.60 0.64 10.33
N TYR A 229 -5.45 1.28 9.53
CA TYR A 229 -5.47 2.73 9.38
C TYR A 229 -6.78 3.40 9.83
N GLY A 230 -7.87 2.65 9.89
CA GLY A 230 -9.22 3.13 10.16
C GLY A 230 -9.65 3.06 11.63
N GLY A 231 -8.81 2.54 12.53
CA GLY A 231 -9.11 2.45 13.96
C GLY A 231 -9.47 1.05 14.47
N GLY A 232 -9.11 -0.02 13.75
CA GLY A 232 -9.24 -1.39 14.25
C GLY A 232 -8.04 -1.85 15.09
N ASP A 233 -7.90 -3.15 15.26
CA ASP A 233 -6.96 -3.74 16.23
C ASP A 233 -5.48 -3.42 15.91
N GLU A 234 -5.12 -3.30 14.62
CA GLU A 234 -3.76 -2.93 14.19
C GLU A 234 -3.45 -1.43 14.33
N TYR A 235 -4.48 -0.59 14.44
CA TYR A 235 -4.33 0.86 14.45
C TYR A 235 -3.56 1.37 15.67
N GLU A 236 -3.84 0.83 16.86
CA GLU A 236 -3.16 1.25 18.09
C GLU A 236 -1.66 0.95 18.03
N GLN A 237 -1.30 -0.22 17.49
CA GLN A 237 0.08 -0.60 17.28
C GLN A 237 0.75 0.32 16.25
N TRP A 238 0.08 0.56 15.11
CA TRP A 238 0.57 1.47 14.10
C TRP A 238 0.82 2.88 14.65
N MET A 239 -0.13 3.42 15.43
CA MET A 239 0.00 4.72 16.10
C MET A 239 1.16 4.76 17.10
N ALA A 240 1.33 3.73 17.92
CA ALA A 240 2.44 3.64 18.86
C ALA A 240 3.80 3.61 18.14
N GLU A 241 3.90 2.86 17.06
CA GLU A 241 5.11 2.79 16.24
C GLU A 241 5.38 4.10 15.50
N LEU A 242 4.34 4.85 15.13
CA LEU A 242 4.45 6.14 14.44
C LEU A 242 5.23 7.18 15.26
N VAL A 243 5.04 7.21 16.59
CA VAL A 243 5.73 8.15 17.50
C VAL A 243 7.24 7.90 17.54
N THR A 244 7.69 6.69 17.21
CA THR A 244 9.11 6.34 17.18
C THR A 244 9.81 6.71 15.87
N LYS A 245 9.06 7.21 14.88
CA LYS A 245 9.59 7.52 13.55
C LYS A 245 10.16 8.93 13.48
N SER A 246 11.23 9.06 12.70
CA SER A 246 11.78 10.36 12.32
C SER A 246 10.90 11.02 11.25
N GLU A 247 11.16 12.30 10.96
CA GLU A 247 10.47 13.02 9.89
C GLU A 247 10.51 12.27 8.54
N THR A 248 11.67 11.70 8.17
CA THR A 248 11.81 10.89 6.96
C THR A 248 10.93 9.65 6.99
N GLY A 249 10.84 8.96 8.13
CA GLY A 249 9.96 7.79 8.29
C GLY A 249 8.48 8.17 8.17
N LEU A 250 8.08 9.29 8.76
CA LEU A 250 6.72 9.83 8.67
C LEU A 250 6.36 10.25 7.25
N LEU A 251 7.28 10.87 6.51
CA LEU A 251 7.07 11.23 5.09
C LEU A 251 6.86 10.00 4.21
N LYS A 252 7.63 8.93 4.45
CA LYS A 252 7.43 7.64 3.76
C LYS A 252 6.06 7.03 4.09
N GLU A 253 5.61 7.11 5.33
CA GLU A 253 4.27 6.63 5.72
C GLU A 253 3.15 7.47 5.09
N LEU A 254 3.30 8.79 5.05
CA LEU A 254 2.37 9.67 4.34
C LEU A 254 2.30 9.34 2.84
N ALA A 255 3.44 9.07 2.21
CA ALA A 255 3.49 8.66 0.80
C ALA A 255 2.74 7.34 0.57
N ARG A 256 2.86 6.37 1.49
CA ARG A 256 2.10 5.10 1.44
C ARG A 256 0.60 5.34 1.54
N LEU A 257 0.15 6.12 2.53
CA LEU A 257 -1.27 6.46 2.68
C LEU A 257 -1.85 7.15 1.45
N ARG A 258 -1.08 8.05 0.81
CA ARG A 258 -1.48 8.70 -0.45
C ARG A 258 -1.57 7.71 -1.62
N ALA A 259 -0.65 6.75 -1.70
CA ALA A 259 -0.69 5.72 -2.73
C ALA A 259 -1.93 4.82 -2.57
N ILE A 260 -2.25 4.41 -1.34
CA ILE A 260 -3.48 3.66 -1.03
C ILE A 260 -4.72 4.48 -1.40
N ASN A 261 -4.77 5.76 -1.02
CA ASN A 261 -5.90 6.63 -1.37
C ASN A 261 -6.08 6.78 -2.88
N LEU A 262 -4.98 6.92 -3.63
CA LEU A 262 -5.01 6.98 -5.08
C LEU A 262 -5.56 5.67 -5.69
N ALA A 263 -5.12 4.52 -5.20
CA ALA A 263 -5.62 3.22 -5.65
C ALA A 263 -7.13 3.07 -5.39
N LEU A 264 -7.60 3.38 -4.18
CA LEU A 264 -9.02 3.36 -3.83
C LEU A 264 -9.86 4.35 -4.66
N THR A 265 -9.30 5.52 -4.98
CA THR A 265 -9.96 6.50 -5.84
C THR A 265 -10.10 6.00 -7.27
N THR A 266 -9.07 5.33 -7.80
CA THR A 266 -9.12 4.68 -9.11
C THR A 266 -10.22 3.63 -9.15
N GLU A 267 -10.32 2.76 -8.13
CA GLU A 267 -11.39 1.76 -8.03
C GLU A 267 -12.79 2.40 -7.96
N ARG A 268 -12.93 3.47 -7.18
CA ARG A 268 -14.19 4.23 -7.10
C ARG A 268 -14.57 4.82 -8.45
N ASN A 269 -13.61 5.34 -9.21
CA ASN A 269 -13.86 5.88 -10.54
C ASN A 269 -14.31 4.77 -11.50
N GLN A 270 -13.63 3.62 -11.53
CA GLN A 270 -14.05 2.48 -12.33
C GLN A 270 -15.47 2.01 -11.98
N SER A 271 -15.81 1.96 -10.69
CA SER A 271 -17.17 1.64 -10.24
C SER A 271 -18.20 2.67 -10.72
N SER A 272 -17.87 3.96 -10.67
CA SER A 272 -18.70 5.04 -11.23
C SER A 272 -18.89 4.89 -12.74
N ASP A 273 -17.83 4.58 -13.50
CA ASP A 273 -17.91 4.39 -14.95
C ASP A 273 -18.82 3.21 -15.30
N ARG A 274 -18.73 2.10 -14.54
CA ARG A 274 -19.65 0.97 -14.68
C ARG A 274 -21.11 1.35 -14.39
N GLN A 275 -21.36 2.13 -13.33
CA GLN A 275 -22.70 2.65 -13.03
C GLN A 275 -23.25 3.52 -14.16
N GLN A 276 -22.42 4.41 -14.71
CA GLN A 276 -22.81 5.26 -15.84
C GLN A 276 -23.11 4.43 -17.10
N ALA A 277 -22.31 3.39 -17.38
CA ALA A 277 -22.56 2.48 -18.48
C ALA A 277 -23.91 1.74 -18.32
N VAL A 278 -24.23 1.27 -17.12
CA VAL A 278 -25.54 0.64 -16.82
C VAL A 278 -26.68 1.64 -17.00
N LEU A 279 -26.56 2.86 -16.47
CA LEU A 279 -27.58 3.90 -16.66
C LEU A 279 -27.76 4.28 -18.13
N ALA A 280 -26.67 4.38 -18.89
CA ALA A 280 -26.72 4.64 -20.33
C ALA A 280 -27.45 3.50 -21.09
N THR A 281 -27.26 2.24 -20.69
CA THR A 281 -28.02 1.13 -21.28
C THR A 281 -29.51 1.16 -20.92
N LEU A 282 -29.86 1.54 -19.70
CA LEU A 282 -31.27 1.69 -19.28
C LEU A 282 -31.95 2.81 -20.09
N LEU A 283 -31.28 3.95 -20.27
CA LEU A 283 -31.79 5.03 -21.12
C LEU A 283 -31.89 4.60 -22.59
N ALA A 284 -30.91 3.86 -23.10
CA ALA A 284 -30.96 3.36 -24.47
C ALA A 284 -32.13 2.39 -24.70
N THR A 285 -32.51 1.60 -23.68
CA THR A 285 -33.73 0.78 -23.76
C THR A 285 -35.00 1.62 -23.73
N GLU A 286 -35.06 2.68 -22.93
CA GLU A 286 -36.25 3.56 -22.87
C GLU A 286 -36.44 4.40 -24.14
N VAL A 287 -35.35 4.84 -24.78
CA VAL A 287 -35.40 5.64 -26.03
C VAL A 287 -35.61 4.76 -27.26
N GLY A 288 -35.35 3.46 -27.14
CA GLY A 288 -35.52 2.47 -28.21
C GLY A 288 -36.94 1.89 -28.33
N GLU A 289 -37.82 2.17 -27.36
CA GLU A 289 -39.29 1.93 -27.43
C GLU A 289 -40.02 3.13 -28.06
#